data_AF-A0A9E2QPV8-F1
#
_entry.id   AF-A0A9E2QPV8-F1
#
_cell.length_a   1.000
_cell.length_b   1.000
_cell.length_c   1.000
_cell.angle_alpha   90.00
_cell.angle_beta   90.00
_cell.angle_gamma   90.00
#
_symmetry.space_group_name_H-M   'P 1'
#
loop_
_entity.id
_entity.type
_entity.pdbx_description
1 polymer ?
#
loop_
_entity_poly.entity_id
_entity_poly.type
_entity_poly.pdbx_seq_one_letter_code
_entity_poly.pdbx_strand_id
1 'polypeptide(L)'
;MYGKILLICVLLSSLAGQSPAQVYFDDCKLIEIAESERAFHASRMQTFQLAGSSNYDLTYSKMNWNLNPFDGFIEGTIHYRFLIKATTAHLEFDCSDNLTISLVLYHNQSVSFTHTNNILTINLPTTITNGSNDSIDISYNGYPVGTGLNSYQLGSHLGDSVLAT
;
A
#
# COMPACT_ATOMS: atom_id res chain seq x y z
N MET A 1 73.28 28.34 2.60
CA MET A 1 73.17 26.90 2.93
C MET A 1 71.79 26.52 3.50
N TYR A 2 70.70 27.24 3.17
CA TYR A 2 69.34 26.97 3.69
C TYR A 2 68.35 26.49 2.61
N GLY A 3 68.61 26.75 1.33
CA GLY A 3 67.75 26.31 0.22
C GLY A 3 67.78 24.80 -0.08
N LYS A 4 68.88 24.11 0.26
CA LYS A 4 69.00 22.65 0.12
C LYS A 4 68.25 21.87 1.21
N ILE A 5 68.08 22.47 2.39
CA ILE A 5 67.35 21.87 3.52
C ILE A 5 65.83 22.04 3.32
N LEU A 6 65.40 23.18 2.74
CA LEU A 6 63.98 23.42 2.46
C LEU A 6 63.42 22.50 1.35
N LEU A 7 64.25 22.14 0.35
CA LEU A 7 63.83 21.30 -0.78
C LEU A 7 63.71 19.80 -0.42
N ILE A 8 64.40 19.34 0.63
CA ILE A 8 64.30 17.96 1.13
C ILE A 8 63.01 17.76 1.94
N CYS A 9 62.55 18.78 2.67
CA CYS A 9 61.32 18.69 3.47
C CYS A 9 60.04 18.62 2.62
N VAL A 10 60.01 19.24 1.44
CA VAL A 10 58.84 19.21 0.54
C VAL A 10 58.70 17.88 -0.20
N LEU A 11 59.81 17.16 -0.43
CA LEU A 11 59.79 15.85 -1.11
C LEU A 11 59.52 14.66 -0.16
N LEU A 12 59.67 14.82 1.16
CA LEU A 12 59.35 13.75 2.13
C LEU A 12 57.89 13.76 2.59
N SER A 13 57.14 14.85 2.44
CA SER A 13 55.73 14.92 2.83
C SER A 13 54.75 14.29 1.83
N SER A 14 55.20 13.91 0.63
CA SER A 14 54.36 13.21 -0.35
C SER A 14 54.31 11.69 -0.17
N LEU A 15 54.96 11.13 0.86
CA LEU A 15 55.05 9.68 1.08
C LEU A 15 54.22 9.16 2.27
N ALA A 16 53.47 10.01 2.97
CA ALA A 16 52.62 9.61 4.09
C ALA A 16 51.18 10.08 3.86
N GLY A 17 50.41 9.27 3.14
CA GLY A 17 49.00 9.58 2.87
C GLY A 17 48.28 8.48 2.11
N GLN A 18 48.44 7.21 2.48
CA GLN A 18 47.42 6.22 2.13
C GLN A 18 46.26 6.39 3.10
N SER A 19 45.31 7.24 2.73
CA SER A 19 43.95 7.13 3.22
C SER A 19 43.33 5.89 2.55
N PRO A 20 42.86 4.86 3.28
CA PRO A 20 41.89 3.96 2.71
C PRO A 20 40.58 4.74 2.51
N ALA A 21 40.47 5.44 1.39
CA ALA A 21 39.28 6.17 0.98
C ALA A 21 38.21 5.26 0.36
N GLN A 22 38.39 3.94 0.43
CA GLN A 22 37.46 2.94 -0.06
C GLN A 22 37.22 1.94 1.06
N VAL A 23 35.99 1.89 1.57
CA VAL A 23 35.52 0.76 2.36
C VAL A 23 35.42 -0.40 1.38
N TYR A 24 36.42 -1.28 1.38
CA TYR A 24 36.35 -2.53 0.63
C TYR A 24 35.28 -3.40 1.30
N PHE A 25 34.10 -3.44 0.72
CA PHE A 25 33.09 -4.40 1.11
C PHE A 25 33.48 -5.74 0.52
N ASP A 26 33.88 -6.66 1.39
CA ASP A 26 34.12 -8.05 1.00
C ASP A 26 32.84 -8.65 0.40
N ASP A 27 32.95 -9.42 -0.68
CA ASP A 27 31.80 -9.96 -1.42
C ASP A 27 30.89 -10.79 -0.50
N CYS A 28 31.50 -11.52 0.44
CA CYS A 28 30.79 -12.28 1.47
C CYS A 28 29.90 -11.39 2.36
N LYS A 29 30.40 -10.19 2.71
CA LYS A 29 29.67 -9.23 3.54
C LYS A 29 28.52 -8.57 2.78
N LEU A 30 28.69 -8.35 1.47
CA LEU A 30 27.61 -7.86 0.61
C LEU A 30 26.48 -8.90 0.48
N ILE A 31 26.85 -10.18 0.33
CA ILE A 31 25.88 -11.29 0.29
C ILE A 31 25.13 -11.40 1.63
N GLU A 32 25.85 -11.33 2.76
CA GLU A 32 25.24 -11.37 4.09
C GLU A 32 24.25 -10.21 4.32
N ILE A 33 24.62 -8.99 3.93
CA ILE A 33 23.72 -7.82 4.01
C ILE A 33 22.51 -8.03 3.10
N ALA A 34 22.71 -8.46 1.86
CA ALA A 34 21.61 -8.69 0.92
C ALA A 34 20.65 -9.80 1.39
N GLU A 35 21.17 -10.85 2.03
CA GLU A 35 20.36 -11.92 2.61
C GLU A 35 19.63 -11.47 3.87
N SER A 36 20.30 -10.71 4.75
CA SER A 36 19.71 -10.11 5.94
C SER A 36 18.59 -9.13 5.57
N GLU A 37 18.81 -8.26 4.59
CA GLU A 37 17.80 -7.36 4.04
C GLU A 37 16.66 -8.15 3.42
N ARG A 38 16.93 -9.17 2.59
CA ARG A 38 15.89 -10.01 2.00
C ARG A 38 15.03 -10.70 3.07
N ALA A 39 15.64 -11.25 4.12
CA ALA A 39 14.93 -11.91 5.22
C ALA A 39 14.13 -10.91 6.06
N PHE A 40 14.69 -9.73 6.33
CA PHE A 40 14.00 -8.64 7.01
C PHE A 40 12.83 -8.12 6.17
N HIS A 41 13.01 -7.94 4.87
CA HIS A 41 11.95 -7.55 3.95
C HIS A 41 10.87 -8.64 3.85
N ALA A 42 11.24 -9.91 3.72
CA ALA A 42 10.29 -11.02 3.66
C ALA A 42 9.44 -11.13 4.95
N SER A 43 10.05 -10.90 6.12
CA SER A 43 9.31 -10.90 7.40
C SER A 43 8.44 -9.64 7.61
N ARG A 44 8.74 -8.54 6.89
CA ARG A 44 7.91 -7.32 6.86
C ARG A 44 6.93 -7.24 5.70
N MET A 45 6.97 -8.17 4.75
CA MET A 45 5.93 -8.31 3.74
C MET A 45 4.65 -8.74 4.45
N GLN A 46 3.78 -7.78 4.73
CA GLN A 46 2.48 -8.02 5.31
C GLN A 46 1.64 -8.76 4.25
N THR A 47 1.49 -10.07 4.40
CA THR A 47 0.61 -10.86 3.54
C THR A 47 -0.81 -10.41 3.79
N PHE A 48 -1.34 -9.56 2.91
CA PHE A 48 -2.75 -9.17 2.96
C PHE A 48 -3.55 -10.32 2.38
N GLN A 49 -4.12 -11.15 3.26
CA GLN A 49 -5.02 -12.20 2.83
C GLN A 49 -6.40 -11.59 2.61
N LEU A 50 -6.65 -11.19 1.37
CA LEU A 50 -7.92 -10.59 0.96
C LEU A 50 -9.07 -11.60 1.14
N ALA A 51 -10.21 -11.11 1.60
CA ALA A 51 -11.45 -11.87 1.63
C ALA A 51 -11.82 -12.37 0.22
N GLY A 52 -11.93 -13.69 0.03
CA GLY A 52 -12.61 -14.33 -1.13
C GLY A 52 -12.25 -13.89 -2.55
N SER A 53 -11.22 -13.07 -2.74
CA SER A 53 -10.95 -12.36 -3.99
C SER A 53 -10.21 -13.22 -5.01
N SER A 54 -10.19 -14.56 -4.84
CA SER A 54 -9.52 -15.47 -5.78
C SER A 54 -10.23 -15.54 -7.13
N ASN A 55 -11.50 -15.15 -7.18
CA ASN A 55 -12.34 -15.29 -8.36
C ASN A 55 -12.19 -14.15 -9.37
N TYR A 56 -11.49 -13.07 -9.01
CA TYR A 56 -11.29 -11.92 -9.90
C TYR A 56 -9.96 -11.21 -9.62
N ASP A 57 -9.51 -10.43 -10.59
CA ASP A 57 -8.34 -9.56 -10.50
C ASP A 57 -8.79 -8.11 -10.64
N LEU A 58 -8.46 -7.25 -9.67
CA LEU A 58 -8.89 -5.86 -9.65
C LEU A 58 -7.96 -5.02 -10.56
N THR A 59 -8.50 -4.51 -11.67
CA THR A 59 -7.71 -3.79 -12.69
C THR A 59 -7.79 -2.27 -12.56
N TYR A 60 -8.86 -1.75 -11.96
CA TYR A 60 -9.06 -0.31 -11.78
C TYR A 60 -9.92 -0.03 -10.55
N SER A 61 -9.55 1.01 -9.81
CA SER A 61 -10.38 1.59 -8.76
C SER A 61 -10.42 3.11 -8.94
N LYS A 62 -11.62 3.66 -8.87
CA LYS A 62 -11.86 5.11 -8.78
C LYS A 62 -12.67 5.38 -7.54
N MET A 63 -12.08 6.10 -6.61
CA MET A 63 -12.71 6.49 -5.35
C MET A 63 -13.20 7.94 -5.48
N ASN A 64 -14.46 8.17 -5.14
CA ASN A 64 -15.03 9.51 -5.05
C ASN A 64 -15.60 9.69 -3.65
N TRP A 65 -14.83 10.37 -2.79
CA TRP A 65 -15.16 10.55 -1.38
C TRP A 65 -15.43 12.02 -1.06
N ASN A 66 -16.43 12.21 -0.20
CA ASN A 66 -16.59 13.39 0.60
C ASN A 66 -16.08 13.07 2.01
N LEU A 67 -15.14 13.86 2.50
CA LEU A 67 -14.52 13.66 3.80
C LEU A 67 -14.51 14.97 4.57
N ASN A 68 -14.83 14.88 5.86
CA ASN A 68 -14.71 16.00 6.78
C ASN A 68 -13.42 15.83 7.61
N PRO A 69 -12.42 16.72 7.43
CA PRO A 69 -11.13 16.59 8.10
C PRO A 69 -11.20 16.86 9.61
N PHE A 70 -12.35 17.25 10.18
CA PHE A 70 -12.48 17.53 11.61
C PHE A 70 -13.11 16.39 12.42
N ASP A 71 -13.89 15.50 11.81
CA ASP A 71 -14.57 14.41 12.49
C ASP A 71 -14.11 13.02 12.03
N GLY A 72 -13.38 12.92 10.92
CA GLY A 72 -12.92 11.65 10.38
C GLY A 72 -14.01 10.83 9.70
N PHE A 73 -15.21 11.38 9.49
CA PHE A 73 -16.28 10.72 8.75
C PHE A 73 -15.97 10.75 7.25
N ILE A 74 -16.18 9.62 6.58
CA ILE A 74 -16.12 9.54 5.12
C ILE A 74 -17.43 9.01 4.57
N GLU A 75 -17.82 9.52 3.42
CA GLU A 75 -18.88 8.97 2.61
C GLU A 75 -18.47 9.03 1.14
N GLY A 76 -18.96 8.09 0.34
CA GLY A 76 -18.77 8.17 -1.10
C GLY A 76 -18.95 6.87 -1.82
N THR A 77 -18.51 6.86 -3.07
CA THR A 77 -18.68 5.74 -3.99
C THR A 77 -17.33 5.34 -4.57
N ILE A 78 -17.07 4.04 -4.60
CA ILE A 78 -15.93 3.46 -5.32
C ILE A 78 -16.46 2.71 -6.54
N HIS A 79 -15.86 3.03 -7.70
CA HIS A 79 -16.04 2.29 -8.94
C HIS A 79 -14.87 1.32 -9.11
N TYR A 80 -15.17 0.03 -9.10
CA TYR A 80 -14.19 -1.02 -9.36
C TYR A 80 -14.37 -1.59 -10.77
N ARG A 81 -13.26 -1.88 -11.44
CA ARG A 81 -13.23 -2.76 -12.62
C ARG A 81 -12.34 -3.94 -12.35
N PHE A 82 -12.76 -5.10 -12.83
CA PHE A 82 -12.09 -6.36 -12.55
C PHE A 82 -12.16 -7.33 -13.73
N LEU A 83 -11.18 -8.22 -13.79
CA LEU A 83 -11.12 -9.35 -14.70
C LEU A 83 -11.50 -10.62 -13.93
N ILE A 84 -12.54 -11.32 -14.35
CA ILE A 84 -12.95 -12.57 -13.71
C ILE A 84 -11.95 -13.69 -14.03
N LYS A 85 -11.50 -14.39 -12.99
CA LYS A 85 -10.53 -15.50 -13.03
C LYS A 85 -11.19 -16.87 -12.90
N ALA A 86 -12.39 -16.92 -12.31
CA ALA A 86 -13.21 -18.12 -12.19
C ALA A 86 -14.69 -17.74 -12.32
N THR A 87 -15.45 -18.52 -13.09
CA THR A 87 -16.89 -18.28 -13.28
C THR A 87 -17.60 -18.20 -11.94
N THR A 88 -18.29 -17.10 -11.67
CA THR A 88 -18.90 -16.82 -10.37
C THR A 88 -20.21 -16.06 -10.48
N ALA A 89 -21.08 -16.21 -9.48
CA ALA A 89 -22.30 -15.42 -9.28
C ALA A 89 -22.21 -14.51 -8.05
N HIS A 90 -21.06 -14.48 -7.37
CA HIS A 90 -20.83 -13.67 -6.17
C HIS A 90 -19.44 -13.02 -6.22
N LEU A 91 -19.33 -11.83 -5.63
CA LEU A 91 -18.07 -11.11 -5.44
C LEU A 91 -17.89 -10.81 -3.96
N GLU A 92 -16.67 -10.96 -3.45
CA GLU A 92 -16.33 -10.65 -2.06
C GLU A 92 -15.27 -9.55 -2.04
N PHE A 93 -15.49 -8.53 -1.20
CA PHE A 93 -14.58 -7.41 -0.99
C PHE A 93 -14.26 -7.30 0.49
N ASP A 94 -13.00 -7.00 0.82
CA ASP A 94 -12.64 -6.55 2.17
C ASP A 94 -13.33 -5.21 2.46
N CYS A 95 -14.09 -5.17 3.54
CA CYS A 95 -14.79 -3.98 3.98
C CYS A 95 -14.99 -4.06 5.49
N SER A 96 -14.31 -3.20 6.25
CA SER A 96 -14.46 -3.19 7.71
C SER A 96 -15.91 -3.02 8.14
N ASP A 97 -16.32 -3.74 9.19
CA ASP A 97 -17.66 -3.63 9.78
C ASP A 97 -17.95 -2.23 10.37
N ASN A 98 -16.94 -1.38 10.51
CA ASN A 98 -17.09 0.03 10.89
C ASN A 98 -17.66 0.92 9.77
N LEU A 99 -17.67 0.43 8.53
CA LEU A 99 -18.29 1.12 7.40
C LEU A 99 -19.68 0.55 7.14
N THR A 100 -20.61 1.41 6.77
CA THR A 100 -21.97 1.02 6.37
C THR A 100 -22.08 1.10 4.85
N ILE A 101 -22.37 -0.03 4.21
CA ILE A 101 -22.69 -0.07 2.77
C ILE A 101 -24.14 0.39 2.58
N SER A 102 -24.33 1.43 1.77
CA SER A 102 -25.65 2.03 1.52
C SER A 102 -26.27 1.56 0.21
N LEU A 103 -25.45 1.36 -0.83
CA LEU A 103 -25.90 1.00 -2.16
C LEU A 103 -24.79 0.26 -2.91
N VAL A 104 -25.17 -0.79 -3.63
CA VAL A 104 -24.31 -1.48 -4.59
C VAL A 104 -25.03 -1.49 -5.93
N LEU A 105 -24.37 -0.97 -6.96
CA LEU A 105 -24.89 -0.95 -8.33
C LEU A 105 -24.03 -1.82 -9.24
N TYR A 106 -24.67 -2.78 -9.89
CA TYR A 106 -24.11 -3.57 -10.98
C TYR A 106 -24.87 -3.22 -12.26
N HIS A 107 -24.16 -2.68 -13.26
CA HIS A 107 -24.75 -2.17 -14.51
C HIS A 107 -25.95 -1.22 -14.26
N ASN A 108 -25.76 -0.26 -13.33
CA ASN A 108 -26.79 0.69 -12.91
C ASN A 108 -28.03 0.08 -12.24
N GLN A 109 -28.01 -1.21 -11.89
CA GLN A 109 -29.08 -1.88 -11.15
C GLN A 109 -28.64 -2.18 -9.72
N SER A 110 -29.54 -1.94 -8.77
CA SER A 110 -29.29 -2.27 -7.36
C SER A 110 -29.23 -3.78 -7.19
N VAL A 111 -28.18 -4.26 -6.53
CA VAL A 111 -27.99 -5.69 -6.21
C VAL A 111 -27.98 -5.92 -4.71
N SER A 112 -28.33 -7.14 -4.30
CA SER A 112 -28.30 -7.52 -2.89
C SER A 112 -26.87 -7.83 -2.43
N PHE A 113 -26.61 -7.55 -1.16
CA PHE A 113 -25.32 -7.80 -0.55
C PHE A 113 -25.50 -8.17 0.92
N THR A 114 -24.48 -8.83 1.47
CA THR A 114 -24.32 -9.11 2.89
C THR A 114 -22.99 -8.51 3.32
N HIS A 115 -22.96 -7.82 4.45
CA HIS A 115 -21.74 -7.25 5.02
C HIS A 115 -21.59 -7.70 6.46
N THR A 116 -20.64 -8.61 6.71
CA THR A 116 -20.37 -9.19 8.04
C THR A 116 -18.93 -9.66 8.14
N ASN A 117 -18.34 -9.61 9.34
CA ASN A 117 -17.00 -10.12 9.61
C ASN A 117 -15.91 -9.47 8.75
N ASN A 118 -16.06 -8.18 8.47
CA ASN A 118 -15.22 -7.37 7.59
C ASN A 118 -15.25 -7.79 6.10
N ILE A 119 -16.27 -8.54 5.67
CA ILE A 119 -16.42 -9.02 4.29
C ILE A 119 -17.75 -8.54 3.72
N LEU A 120 -17.67 -7.86 2.58
CA LEU A 120 -18.83 -7.51 1.75
C LEU A 120 -19.00 -8.56 0.65
N THR A 121 -20.03 -9.39 0.75
CA THR A 121 -20.42 -10.36 -0.26
C THR A 121 -21.58 -9.80 -1.09
N ILE A 122 -21.37 -9.67 -2.39
CA ILE A 122 -22.35 -9.12 -3.34
C ILE A 122 -22.88 -10.26 -4.20
N ASN A 123 -24.21 -10.39 -4.28
CA ASN A 123 -24.86 -11.38 -5.12
C ASN A 123 -25.18 -10.77 -6.49
N LEU A 124 -24.61 -11.33 -7.55
CA LEU A 124 -24.84 -10.86 -8.90
C LEU A 124 -26.14 -11.46 -9.47
N PRO A 125 -26.91 -10.68 -10.26
CA PRO A 125 -28.13 -11.18 -10.88
C PRO A 125 -27.86 -12.22 -11.99
N THR A 126 -26.64 -12.21 -12.53
CA THR A 126 -26.18 -13.11 -13.58
C THR A 126 -24.78 -13.60 -13.28
N THR A 127 -24.51 -14.88 -13.53
CA THR A 127 -23.16 -15.45 -13.46
C THR A 127 -22.24 -14.80 -14.49
N ILE A 128 -21.06 -14.36 -14.08
CA ILE A 128 -20.02 -13.85 -14.97
C ILE A 128 -19.04 -14.97 -15.29
N THR A 129 -18.71 -15.16 -16.56
CA THR A 129 -17.78 -16.20 -17.01
C THR A 129 -16.31 -15.80 -16.85
N ASN A 130 -15.45 -16.78 -16.63
CA ASN A 130 -13.99 -16.59 -16.61
C ASN A 130 -13.49 -15.85 -17.87
N GLY A 131 -12.57 -14.89 -17.66
CA GLY A 131 -11.96 -14.07 -18.70
C GLY A 131 -12.74 -12.80 -19.06
N SER A 132 -13.91 -12.58 -18.46
CA SER A 132 -14.71 -11.38 -18.70
C SER A 132 -14.22 -10.20 -17.87
N ASN A 133 -14.24 -9.01 -18.46
CA ASN A 133 -14.05 -7.75 -17.72
C ASN A 133 -15.40 -7.20 -17.32
N ASP A 134 -15.53 -6.77 -16.07
CA ASP A 134 -16.74 -6.14 -15.58
C ASP A 134 -16.45 -5.04 -14.55
N SER A 135 -17.49 -4.41 -14.04
CA SER A 135 -17.41 -3.31 -13.09
C SER A 135 -18.57 -3.26 -12.12
N ILE A 136 -18.33 -2.63 -10.97
CA ILE A 136 -19.33 -2.44 -9.92
C ILE A 136 -19.10 -1.12 -9.19
N ASP A 137 -20.18 -0.48 -8.77
CA ASP A 137 -20.13 0.71 -7.93
C ASP A 137 -20.62 0.37 -6.52
N ILE A 138 -19.82 0.73 -5.51
CA ILE A 138 -20.11 0.46 -4.10
C ILE A 138 -20.12 1.80 -3.36
N SER A 139 -21.25 2.15 -2.77
CA SER A 139 -21.42 3.38 -1.98
C SER A 139 -21.49 3.04 -0.50
N TYR A 140 -20.67 3.73 0.30
CA TYR A 140 -20.57 3.50 1.73
C TYR A 140 -20.30 4.79 2.50
N ASN A 141 -20.47 4.73 3.80
CA ASN A 141 -20.13 5.80 4.72
C ASN A 141 -19.73 5.24 6.08
N GLY A 142 -19.08 6.07 6.91
CA GLY A 142 -18.76 5.71 8.29
C GLY A 142 -17.40 6.25 8.74
N TYR A 143 -16.88 5.66 9.80
CA TYR A 143 -15.60 6.03 10.40
C TYR A 143 -14.60 4.88 10.18
N PRO A 144 -13.64 5.03 9.25
CA PRO A 144 -12.64 4.01 9.01
C PRO A 144 -11.83 3.73 10.28
N VAL A 145 -11.53 2.45 10.53
CA VAL A 145 -10.60 2.06 11.59
C VAL A 145 -9.17 2.16 11.09
N GLY A 146 -8.35 2.95 11.78
CA GLY A 146 -6.92 3.04 11.49
C GLY A 146 -6.20 1.75 11.91
N THR A 147 -5.70 0.96 10.96
CA THR A 147 -5.00 -0.31 11.22
C THR A 147 -3.47 -0.19 11.22
N GLY A 148 -2.90 1.02 11.11
CA GLY A 148 -1.45 1.22 11.18
C GLY A 148 -0.93 2.49 10.50
N LEU A 149 0.37 2.52 10.21
CA LEU A 149 0.99 3.56 9.38
C LEU A 149 0.43 3.40 7.95
N ASN A 150 -0.11 4.45 7.34
CA ASN A 150 -0.87 4.43 6.07
C ASN A 150 -2.32 3.93 6.19
N SER A 151 -2.95 4.14 7.34
CA SER A 151 -4.40 4.01 7.48
C SER A 151 -5.02 5.39 7.63
N TYR A 152 -6.28 5.50 7.22
CA TYR A 152 -7.06 6.73 7.42
C TYR A 152 -7.04 7.13 8.90
N GLN A 153 -6.36 8.23 9.22
CA GLN A 153 -6.11 8.66 10.58
C GLN A 153 -6.32 10.17 10.70
N LEU A 154 -7.12 10.53 11.70
CA LEU A 154 -7.25 11.90 12.16
C LEU A 154 -6.13 12.20 13.16
N GLY A 155 -5.32 13.22 12.87
CA GLY A 155 -4.27 13.74 13.72
C GLY A 155 -4.43 15.23 13.98
N SER A 156 -3.47 15.81 14.71
CA SER A 156 -3.38 17.25 14.88
C SER A 156 -1.94 17.73 14.77
N HIS A 157 -1.73 18.90 14.18
CA HIS A 157 -0.44 19.58 14.16
C HIS A 157 -0.64 21.04 14.55
N LEU A 158 -0.03 21.45 15.67
CA LEU A 158 -0.12 22.81 16.22
C LEU A 158 -1.55 23.32 16.44
N GLY A 159 -2.50 22.42 16.71
CA GLY A 159 -3.90 22.74 16.97
C GLY A 159 -4.82 22.61 15.75
N ASP A 160 -4.27 22.43 14.55
CA ASP A 160 -5.05 22.18 13.34
C ASP A 160 -5.23 20.68 13.10
N SER A 161 -6.44 20.28 12.71
CA SER A 161 -6.73 18.89 12.32
C SER A 161 -5.99 18.54 11.03
N VAL A 162 -5.30 17.40 11.05
CA VAL A 162 -4.59 16.85 9.89
C VAL A 162 -5.17 15.48 9.59
N LEU A 163 -5.49 15.23 8.33
CA LEU A 163 -5.93 13.92 7.86
C LEU A 163 -4.77 13.25 7.13
N ALA A 164 -4.40 12.06 7.60
CA ALA A 164 -3.39 11.21 6.98
C ALA A 164 -4.04 9.97 6.37
N THR A 165 -3.51 9.50 5.25
CA THR A 165 -3.90 8.29 4.53
C THR A 165 -2.69 7.44 4.23
#